data_AF-A0A2N3AUR4-F1
#
_entry.id   AF-A0A2N3AUR4-F1
#
_cell.length_a   1.000
_cell.length_b   1.000
_cell.length_c   1.000
_cell.angle_alpha   90.00
_cell.angle_beta   90.00
_cell.angle_gamma   90.00
#
_symmetry.space_group_name_H-M   'P 1'
#
loop_
_entity.id
_entity.type
_entity.pdbx_description
1 polymer ?
#
loop_
_entity_poly.entity_id
_entity_poly.type
_entity_poly.pdbx_seq_one_letter_code
_entity_poly.pdbx_strand_id
1 'polypeptide(L)'
;NGNLDKARRLLWPIKQKYGRNISWADLFILAGNVAIESMGGPVFGFGGGRADVFEPESVYWGSEEQWVNEGVATRIRPDDGADLENPLAAIQMGLIYVNPEGPGGNPDPLESARDMRETFARMAMNDEETVALTAGGHAFGKAHGAAPSDTFSGAPESEDLHRQGFGWLTDEAEIAAGNITTSGLEGAWSNNPTSWSHDYFRILFKYDFELVHSPAGAQQWTPINPDPADMAPDARDPNKRVPTMMTTADMALKMDPDYRKISERFLAHPEQLDDAFARAWFKLCHRDMGPKVRYMGPEVPQETLIWQDPVPAGTAPSDSEVARFKAAILGSGLTIAELVKAAWASASTYRNSDHRGGANGARVRLAPQNDWAANDPDELAKVLGVIDAHRGSLSMADAIVLAGSAAVEKAAKDAGVDATVPFLGGRGDAGEEHTDAASFEPLEPFADGFRNYLKTKASVRTEEML
;
A
#
# COMPACT_ATOMS: atom_id res chain seq x y z
N ASN A 1 -9.27 10.49 -7.68
CA ASN A 1 -8.87 11.69 -6.88
C ASN A 1 -9.70 12.95 -7.13
N GLY A 2 -10.89 12.88 -7.75
CA GLY A 2 -11.75 14.05 -7.91
C GLY A 2 -12.00 14.77 -6.57
N ASN A 3 -11.97 16.11 -6.58
CA ASN A 3 -12.18 17.01 -5.45
C ASN A 3 -11.26 16.85 -4.22
N LEU A 4 -10.25 15.97 -4.23
CA LEU A 4 -9.28 15.88 -3.13
C LEU A 4 -8.32 17.09 -3.07
N ASP A 5 -8.21 17.88 -4.14
CA ASP A 5 -7.58 19.21 -4.12
C ASP A 5 -8.22 20.14 -3.07
N LYS A 6 -9.55 20.08 -2.93
CA LYS A 6 -10.30 20.87 -1.93
C LYS A 6 -9.99 20.37 -0.52
N ALA A 7 -10.02 19.04 -0.32
CA ALA A 7 -9.68 18.42 0.97
C ALA A 7 -8.26 18.79 1.43
N ARG A 8 -7.26 18.67 0.54
CA ARG A 8 -5.88 19.07 0.85
C ARG A 8 -5.77 20.56 1.18
N ARG A 9 -6.51 21.42 0.47
CA ARG A 9 -6.49 22.87 0.74
C ARG A 9 -7.08 23.22 2.10
N LEU A 10 -8.10 22.52 2.58
CA LEU A 10 -8.66 22.74 3.93
C LEU A 10 -7.63 22.53 5.04
N LEU A 11 -6.61 21.69 4.80
CA LEU A 11 -5.52 21.45 5.73
C LEU A 11 -4.39 22.49 5.65
N TRP A 12 -4.40 23.40 4.66
CA TRP A 12 -3.36 24.43 4.51
C TRP A 12 -3.15 25.30 5.75
N PRO A 13 -4.19 25.82 6.45
CA PRO A 13 -3.98 26.60 7.67
C PRO A 13 -3.25 25.82 8.77
N ILE A 14 -3.50 24.50 8.88
CA ILE A 14 -2.79 23.62 9.81
C ILE A 14 -1.34 23.46 9.36
N LYS A 15 -1.10 23.14 8.09
CA LYS A 15 0.25 23.05 7.54
C LYS A 15 1.05 24.33 7.73
N GLN A 16 0.44 25.49 7.50
CA GLN A 16 1.06 26.80 7.68
C GLN A 16 1.43 27.04 9.15
N LYS A 17 0.55 26.68 10.09
CA LYS A 17 0.78 26.84 11.53
C LYS A 17 1.96 25.99 12.03
N TYR A 18 2.05 24.74 11.61
CA TYR A 18 3.09 23.81 12.09
C TYR A 18 4.35 23.79 11.21
N GLY A 19 4.28 24.37 10.01
CA GLY A 19 5.42 24.58 9.12
C GLY A 19 6.15 23.28 8.81
N ARG A 20 7.47 23.27 9.05
CA ARG A 20 8.34 22.10 8.83
C ARG A 20 8.22 21.00 9.89
N ASN A 21 7.47 21.22 10.97
CA ASN A 21 7.36 20.26 12.06
C ASN A 21 6.33 19.15 11.77
N ILE A 22 5.61 19.25 10.64
CA ILE A 22 4.79 18.19 10.08
C ILE A 22 4.85 18.29 8.55
N SER A 23 5.13 17.18 7.88
CA SER A 23 5.08 17.09 6.42
C SER A 23 3.63 17.07 5.94
N TRP A 24 3.39 17.38 4.66
CA TRP A 24 2.08 17.13 4.05
C TRP A 24 1.76 15.63 4.05
N ALA A 25 2.76 14.78 3.79
CA ALA A 25 2.61 13.33 3.82
C ALA A 25 2.07 12.82 5.17
N ASP A 26 2.66 13.23 6.29
CA ASP A 26 2.15 12.86 7.62
C ASP A 26 0.81 13.54 7.92
N LEU A 27 0.63 14.81 7.52
CA LEU A 27 -0.60 15.56 7.80
C LEU A 27 -1.83 14.95 7.11
N PHE A 28 -1.71 14.44 5.89
CA PHE A 28 -2.83 13.80 5.19
C PHE A 28 -3.30 12.54 5.91
N ILE A 29 -2.36 11.70 6.36
CA ILE A 29 -2.69 10.47 7.08
C ILE A 29 -3.23 10.80 8.47
N LEU A 30 -2.58 11.72 9.20
CA LEU A 30 -3.04 12.15 10.52
C LEU A 30 -4.45 12.75 10.48
N ALA A 31 -4.77 13.54 9.44
CA ALA A 31 -6.13 14.07 9.26
C ALA A 31 -7.17 12.96 9.08
N GLY A 32 -6.82 11.87 8.38
CA GLY A 32 -7.66 10.67 8.27
C GLY A 32 -7.87 9.97 9.61
N ASN A 33 -6.80 9.73 10.37
CA ASN A 33 -6.88 9.17 11.72
C ASN A 33 -7.77 10.01 12.65
N VAL A 34 -7.51 11.32 12.72
CA VAL A 34 -8.28 12.24 13.57
C VAL A 34 -9.75 12.30 13.14
N ALA A 35 -10.05 12.18 11.83
CA ALA A 35 -11.43 12.09 11.37
C ALA A 35 -12.14 10.85 11.93
N ILE A 36 -11.51 9.67 11.83
CA ILE A 36 -12.05 8.42 12.40
C ILE A 36 -12.27 8.56 13.90
N GLU A 37 -11.26 9.02 14.65
CA GLU A 37 -11.35 9.24 16.10
C GLU A 37 -12.48 10.22 16.47
N SER A 38 -12.57 11.35 15.77
CA SER A 38 -13.57 12.39 16.04
C SER A 38 -15.00 11.92 15.81
N MET A 39 -15.18 10.91 14.95
CA MET A 39 -16.46 10.25 14.68
C MET A 39 -16.69 9.02 15.57
N GLY A 40 -15.80 8.74 16.54
CA GLY A 40 -15.91 7.63 17.48
C GLY A 40 -15.48 6.27 16.92
N GLY A 41 -14.76 6.26 15.79
CA GLY A 41 -14.25 5.04 15.16
C GLY A 41 -12.94 4.54 15.77
N PRO A 42 -12.59 3.28 15.51
CA PRO A 42 -11.42 2.65 16.11
C PRO A 42 -10.17 3.00 15.30
N VAL A 43 -9.07 3.28 16.01
CA VAL A 43 -7.74 3.49 15.45
C VAL A 43 -6.72 2.64 16.22
N PHE A 44 -5.74 2.09 15.52
CA PHE A 44 -4.71 1.27 16.13
C PHE A 44 -3.51 2.10 16.64
N GLY A 45 -3.27 3.26 16.02
CA GLY A 45 -2.21 4.20 16.36
C GLY A 45 -1.74 4.99 15.13
N PHE A 46 -0.65 5.73 15.29
CA PHE A 46 -0.07 6.57 14.24
C PHE A 46 1.45 6.68 14.40
N GLY A 47 2.18 6.50 13.30
CA GLY A 47 3.61 6.77 13.20
C GLY A 47 3.88 7.83 12.12
N GLY A 48 4.37 8.99 12.54
CA GLY A 48 4.90 10.00 11.62
C GLY A 48 6.32 9.65 11.15
N GLY A 49 6.92 10.53 10.34
CA GLY A 49 8.27 10.39 9.84
C GLY A 49 8.38 10.38 8.31
N ARG A 50 7.26 10.57 7.59
CA ARG A 50 7.31 10.74 6.13
C ARG A 50 7.88 12.10 5.79
N ALA A 51 8.91 12.12 4.95
CA ALA A 51 9.40 13.36 4.37
C ALA A 51 8.50 13.79 3.20
N ASP A 52 8.29 15.09 3.04
CA ASP A 52 7.69 15.62 1.82
C ASP A 52 8.67 15.46 0.65
N VAL A 53 8.13 15.11 -0.52
CA VAL A 53 8.81 15.24 -1.81
C VAL A 53 8.38 16.54 -2.49
N PHE A 54 9.24 17.07 -3.36
CA PHE A 54 9.04 18.38 -3.99
C PHE A 54 8.90 18.30 -5.52
N GLU A 55 8.90 17.09 -6.06
CA GLU A 55 8.67 16.77 -7.46
C GLU A 55 7.96 15.41 -7.54
N PRO A 56 7.19 15.14 -8.61
CA PRO A 56 6.56 13.84 -8.79
C PRO A 56 7.61 12.74 -8.98
N GLU A 57 7.36 11.58 -8.39
CA GLU A 57 8.18 10.39 -8.65
C GLU A 57 7.85 9.80 -10.02
N SER A 58 8.86 9.25 -10.69
CA SER A 58 8.66 8.53 -11.95
C SER A 58 8.09 7.14 -11.67
N VAL A 59 6.78 6.98 -11.85
CA VAL A 59 6.07 5.71 -11.65
C VAL A 59 5.33 5.32 -12.92
N TYR A 60 5.45 4.06 -13.33
CA TYR A 60 4.68 3.50 -14.43
C TYR A 60 3.28 3.12 -13.96
N TRP A 61 2.28 3.91 -14.36
CA TRP A 61 0.86 3.70 -14.00
C TRP A 61 0.05 2.92 -15.04
N GLY A 62 0.70 2.48 -16.12
CA GLY A 62 0.10 1.83 -17.28
C GLY A 62 0.45 2.55 -18.58
N SER A 63 0.18 1.90 -19.71
CA SER A 63 0.47 2.42 -21.06
C SER A 63 -0.70 3.16 -21.69
N GLU A 64 -1.82 3.30 -20.99
CA GLU A 64 -3.01 3.93 -21.56
C GLU A 64 -2.84 5.45 -21.71
N GLU A 65 -3.26 5.97 -22.85
CA GLU A 65 -3.19 7.41 -23.18
C GLU A 65 -4.46 8.17 -22.76
N GLN A 66 -5.45 7.46 -22.22
CA GLN A 66 -6.78 7.98 -21.88
C GLN A 66 -7.17 7.64 -20.44
N TRP A 67 -7.92 8.54 -19.81
CA TRP A 67 -8.48 8.33 -18.47
C TRP A 67 -9.71 7.41 -18.48
N VAL A 68 -10.09 6.91 -17.30
CA VAL A 68 -11.27 6.05 -17.11
C VAL A 68 -12.57 6.61 -17.70
N ASN A 69 -12.78 7.93 -17.60
CA ASN A 69 -13.98 8.60 -18.12
C ASN A 69 -13.97 8.78 -19.65
N GLU A 70 -12.89 8.41 -20.33
CA GLU A 70 -12.76 8.44 -21.78
C GLU A 70 -12.96 7.04 -22.41
N GLY A 71 -13.42 6.07 -21.62
CA GLY A 71 -13.78 4.74 -22.10
C GLY A 71 -12.60 3.77 -22.20
N VAL A 72 -11.54 3.99 -21.40
CA VAL A 72 -10.42 3.04 -21.33
C VAL A 72 -10.90 1.66 -20.90
N ALA A 73 -10.42 0.61 -21.58
CA ALA A 73 -10.80 -0.76 -21.25
C ALA A 73 -10.30 -1.17 -19.85
N THR A 74 -11.00 -2.10 -19.19
CA THR A 74 -10.46 -2.78 -18.01
C THR A 74 -9.25 -3.64 -18.40
N ARG A 75 -8.26 -3.70 -17.51
CA ARG A 75 -7.03 -4.48 -17.68
C ARG A 75 -7.25 -5.98 -17.47
N ILE A 76 -8.18 -6.36 -16.59
CA ILE A 76 -8.56 -7.75 -16.34
C ILE A 76 -9.72 -8.11 -17.26
N ARG A 77 -9.50 -9.02 -18.21
CA ARG A 77 -10.50 -9.48 -19.18
C ARG A 77 -10.41 -11.00 -19.34
N PRO A 78 -11.20 -11.77 -18.56
CA PRO A 78 -11.13 -13.22 -18.61
C PRO A 78 -11.46 -13.82 -19.99
N ASP A 79 -12.36 -13.18 -20.75
CA ASP A 79 -12.82 -13.67 -22.05
C ASP A 79 -11.72 -13.73 -23.12
N ASP A 80 -10.74 -12.84 -23.06
CA ASP A 80 -9.57 -12.83 -23.96
C ASP A 80 -8.28 -13.33 -23.27
N GLY A 81 -8.39 -13.77 -22.01
CA GLY A 81 -7.28 -14.26 -21.19
C GLY A 81 -6.32 -13.17 -20.71
N ALA A 82 -6.68 -11.88 -20.81
CA ALA A 82 -5.86 -10.80 -20.28
C ALA A 82 -5.98 -10.70 -18.76
N ASP A 83 -4.81 -10.69 -18.12
CA ASP A 83 -4.64 -10.49 -16.68
C ASP A 83 -4.05 -9.10 -16.41
N LEU A 84 -4.15 -8.63 -15.17
CA LEU A 84 -3.58 -7.36 -14.76
C LEU A 84 -2.06 -7.38 -14.92
N GLU A 85 -1.53 -6.51 -15.77
CA GLU A 85 -0.10 -6.41 -16.03
C GLU A 85 0.69 -6.06 -14.75
N ASN A 86 1.82 -6.73 -14.51
CA ASN A 86 2.75 -6.32 -13.46
C ASN A 86 3.57 -5.10 -13.93
N PRO A 87 3.76 -4.05 -13.10
CA PRO A 87 3.51 -4.00 -11.66
C PRO A 87 2.18 -3.31 -11.25
N LEU A 88 1.19 -3.23 -12.15
CA LEU A 88 -0.02 -2.45 -11.92
C LEU A 88 -0.92 -3.12 -10.86
N ALA A 89 -1.64 -2.29 -10.10
CA ALA A 89 -2.54 -2.72 -9.03
C ALA A 89 -3.92 -2.04 -9.09
N ALA A 90 -4.31 -1.50 -10.25
CA ALA A 90 -5.62 -0.91 -10.49
C ALA A 90 -6.14 -1.37 -11.85
N ILE A 91 -7.46 -1.55 -12.01
CA ILE A 91 -8.02 -2.15 -13.23
C ILE A 91 -8.15 -1.20 -14.42
N GLN A 92 -8.11 0.12 -14.20
CA GLN A 92 -8.20 1.14 -15.25
C GLN A 92 -7.32 2.35 -14.88
N MET A 93 -6.83 3.06 -15.90
CA MET A 93 -6.02 4.27 -15.73
C MET A 93 -6.78 5.36 -14.96
N GLY A 94 -6.15 5.89 -13.90
CA GLY A 94 -6.70 6.96 -13.06
C GLY A 94 -7.57 6.50 -11.87
N LEU A 95 -7.84 5.21 -11.73
CA LEU A 95 -8.49 4.63 -10.55
C LEU A 95 -7.47 4.25 -9.46
N ILE A 96 -7.95 4.12 -8.22
CA ILE A 96 -7.12 3.65 -7.10
C ILE A 96 -7.01 2.12 -7.10
N TYR A 97 -8.13 1.41 -7.21
CA TYR A 97 -8.20 -0.06 -7.22
C TYR A 97 -9.13 -0.53 -8.35
N VAL A 98 -10.43 -0.47 -8.10
CA VAL A 98 -11.50 -0.96 -8.98
C VAL A 98 -12.43 0.17 -9.41
N ASN A 99 -13.22 -0.10 -10.45
CA ASN A 99 -14.29 0.77 -10.88
C ASN A 99 -15.52 0.55 -9.96
N PRO A 100 -16.06 1.60 -9.32
CA PRO A 100 -17.14 1.45 -8.35
C PRO A 100 -18.48 1.03 -8.99
N GLU A 101 -18.66 1.23 -10.30
CA GLU A 101 -19.82 0.73 -11.04
C GLU A 101 -19.66 -0.74 -11.46
N GLY A 102 -18.45 -1.31 -11.31
CA GLY A 102 -18.06 -2.66 -11.72
C GLY A 102 -17.17 -2.65 -12.98
N PRO A 103 -16.60 -3.80 -13.39
CA PRO A 103 -15.54 -3.84 -14.40
C PRO A 103 -15.99 -3.28 -15.75
N GLY A 104 -15.32 -2.24 -16.24
CA GLY A 104 -15.72 -1.54 -17.46
C GLY A 104 -17.10 -0.86 -17.39
N GLY A 105 -17.64 -0.64 -16.18
CA GLY A 105 -18.99 -0.14 -15.96
C GLY A 105 -20.08 -1.21 -16.00
N ASN A 106 -19.73 -2.51 -16.05
CA ASN A 106 -20.70 -3.60 -15.90
C ASN A 106 -21.05 -3.80 -14.41
N PRO A 107 -22.30 -3.59 -13.97
CA PRO A 107 -22.70 -3.70 -12.56
C PRO A 107 -22.86 -5.15 -12.10
N ASP A 108 -21.82 -5.97 -12.29
CA ASP A 108 -21.74 -7.34 -11.79
C ASP A 108 -20.91 -7.38 -10.48
N PRO A 109 -21.56 -7.64 -9.32
CA PRO A 109 -20.86 -7.70 -8.04
C PRO A 109 -19.85 -8.83 -7.92
N LEU A 110 -20.02 -9.95 -8.63
CA LEU A 110 -19.08 -11.08 -8.59
C LEU A 110 -17.82 -10.78 -9.41
N GLU A 111 -17.97 -10.12 -10.56
CA GLU A 111 -16.82 -9.64 -11.31
C GLU A 111 -16.08 -8.52 -10.55
N SER A 112 -16.82 -7.64 -9.87
CA SER A 112 -16.23 -6.64 -8.99
C SER A 112 -15.45 -7.30 -7.83
N ALA A 113 -15.96 -8.38 -7.23
CA ALA A 113 -15.26 -9.12 -6.19
C ALA A 113 -13.92 -9.71 -6.67
N ARG A 114 -13.90 -10.28 -7.89
CA ARG A 114 -12.67 -10.78 -8.52
C ARG A 114 -11.63 -9.66 -8.62
N ASP A 115 -12.02 -8.51 -9.17
CA ASP A 115 -11.11 -7.38 -9.39
C ASP A 115 -10.67 -6.73 -8.08
N MET A 116 -11.55 -6.68 -7.06
CA MET A 116 -11.20 -6.23 -5.71
C MET A 116 -10.12 -7.14 -5.12
N ARG A 117 -10.32 -8.46 -5.17
CA ARG A 117 -9.37 -9.42 -4.61
C ARG A 117 -7.99 -9.28 -5.24
N GLU A 118 -7.93 -9.19 -6.56
CA GLU A 118 -6.66 -9.04 -7.29
C GLU A 118 -5.96 -7.72 -6.94
N THR A 119 -6.67 -6.60 -7.01
CA THR A 119 -6.06 -5.28 -6.79
C THR A 119 -5.68 -5.05 -5.34
N PHE A 120 -6.49 -5.49 -4.37
CA PHE A 120 -6.15 -5.40 -2.96
C PHE A 120 -4.99 -6.33 -2.59
N ALA A 121 -4.93 -7.54 -3.14
CA ALA A 121 -3.79 -8.45 -2.94
C ALA A 121 -2.48 -7.83 -3.43
N ARG A 122 -2.47 -7.19 -4.62
CA ARG A 122 -1.30 -6.45 -5.13
C ARG A 122 -0.92 -5.24 -4.30
N MET A 123 -1.85 -4.74 -3.49
CA MET A 123 -1.59 -3.70 -2.49
C MET A 123 -1.43 -4.26 -1.07
N ALA A 124 -1.09 -5.55 -0.96
CA ALA A 124 -0.78 -6.26 0.28
C ALA A 124 -1.95 -6.35 1.28
N MET A 125 -3.20 -6.40 0.80
CA MET A 125 -4.39 -6.62 1.62
C MET A 125 -5.03 -7.95 1.27
N ASN A 126 -5.28 -8.79 2.28
CA ASN A 126 -6.01 -10.05 2.12
C ASN A 126 -7.54 -9.82 2.12
N ASP A 127 -8.33 -10.89 2.01
CA ASP A 127 -9.79 -10.79 1.96
C ASP A 127 -10.42 -10.16 3.22
N GLU A 128 -9.91 -10.48 4.41
CA GLU A 128 -10.43 -9.90 5.66
C GLU A 128 -10.11 -8.40 5.74
N GLU A 129 -8.88 -8.02 5.42
CA GLU A 129 -8.44 -6.62 5.38
C GLU A 129 -9.21 -5.83 4.31
N THR A 130 -9.49 -6.43 3.17
CA THR A 130 -10.28 -5.84 2.08
C THR A 130 -11.71 -5.54 2.53
N VAL A 131 -12.39 -6.55 3.09
CA VAL A 131 -13.76 -6.38 3.62
C VAL A 131 -13.80 -5.34 4.74
N ALA A 132 -12.83 -5.38 5.66
CA ALA A 132 -12.76 -4.44 6.78
C ALA A 132 -12.49 -3.00 6.30
N LEU A 133 -11.59 -2.79 5.35
CA LEU A 133 -11.28 -1.46 4.79
C LEU A 133 -12.46 -0.88 4.01
N THR A 134 -13.10 -1.67 3.16
CA THR A 134 -14.26 -1.21 2.38
C THR A 134 -15.43 -0.88 3.31
N ALA A 135 -15.81 -1.79 4.20
CA ALA A 135 -16.93 -1.56 5.12
C ALA A 135 -16.64 -0.46 6.15
N GLY A 136 -15.44 -0.43 6.72
CA GLY A 136 -15.06 0.58 7.71
C GLY A 136 -14.88 1.98 7.10
N GLY A 137 -14.35 2.07 5.87
CA GLY A 137 -14.29 3.32 5.14
C GLY A 137 -15.69 3.85 4.78
N HIS A 138 -16.54 2.99 4.24
CA HIS A 138 -17.92 3.34 3.85
C HIS A 138 -18.90 3.38 5.02
N ALA A 139 -18.47 3.12 6.26
CA ALA A 139 -19.26 3.47 7.44
C ALA A 139 -19.44 5.00 7.57
N PHE A 140 -18.56 5.78 6.94
CA PHE A 140 -18.54 7.23 6.97
C PHE A 140 -18.87 7.87 5.62
N GLY A 141 -19.36 9.10 5.69
CA GLY A 141 -19.49 10.00 4.55
C GLY A 141 -20.54 9.59 3.51
N LYS A 142 -20.30 10.03 2.27
CA LYS A 142 -21.17 9.80 1.13
C LYS A 142 -20.40 9.91 -0.19
N ALA A 143 -20.96 9.35 -1.25
CA ALA A 143 -20.60 9.67 -2.63
C ALA A 143 -21.24 10.99 -3.09
N HIS A 144 -20.71 11.58 -4.17
CA HIS A 144 -21.17 12.86 -4.73
C HIS A 144 -21.38 12.76 -6.26
N GLY A 145 -22.63 12.99 -6.67
CA GLY A 145 -23.16 12.75 -8.01
C GLY A 145 -24.50 13.45 -8.23
N ALA A 146 -24.65 14.65 -7.68
CA ALA A 146 -25.92 15.39 -7.68
C ALA A 146 -26.32 15.94 -9.06
N ALA A 147 -25.37 16.09 -9.98
CA ALA A 147 -25.60 16.50 -11.37
C ALA A 147 -24.53 15.94 -12.33
N PRO A 148 -24.80 15.82 -13.63
CA PRO A 148 -23.78 15.47 -14.63
C PRO A 148 -22.58 16.43 -14.58
N SER A 149 -21.37 15.90 -14.77
CA SER A 149 -20.14 16.68 -14.69
C SER A 149 -19.72 17.34 -16.01
N ASP A 150 -20.56 17.30 -17.05
CA ASP A 150 -20.24 17.78 -18.40
C ASP A 150 -19.84 19.26 -18.47
N THR A 151 -20.30 20.05 -17.49
CA THR A 151 -20.03 21.49 -17.37
C THR A 151 -18.88 21.82 -16.44
N PHE A 152 -18.22 20.82 -15.85
CA PHE A 152 -17.17 21.05 -14.86
C PHE A 152 -15.87 21.46 -15.55
N SER A 153 -14.99 22.12 -14.79
CA SER A 153 -13.66 22.43 -15.28
C SER A 153 -12.78 21.17 -15.30
N GLY A 154 -11.64 21.25 -15.98
CA GLY A 154 -10.67 20.17 -16.08
C GLY A 154 -10.01 19.82 -14.75
N ALA A 155 -9.17 18.78 -14.76
CA ALA A 155 -8.38 18.40 -13.59
C ALA A 155 -7.37 19.52 -13.21
N PRO A 156 -6.87 19.57 -11.97
CA PRO A 156 -5.99 20.66 -11.51
C PRO A 156 -4.79 20.99 -12.42
N GLU A 157 -4.20 19.99 -13.08
CA GLU A 157 -3.04 20.19 -13.99
C GLU A 157 -3.41 20.76 -15.36
N SER A 158 -4.69 20.70 -15.76
CA SER A 158 -5.18 21.25 -17.04
C SER A 158 -5.86 22.62 -16.89
N GLU A 159 -5.91 23.16 -15.67
CA GLU A 159 -6.72 24.34 -15.35
C GLU A 159 -5.97 25.66 -15.48
N ASP A 160 -6.75 26.74 -15.58
CA ASP A 160 -6.22 28.10 -15.65
C ASP A 160 -5.43 28.46 -14.38
N LEU A 161 -4.32 29.18 -14.54
CA LEU A 161 -3.45 29.61 -13.44
C LEU A 161 -4.20 30.37 -12.32
N HIS A 162 -5.25 31.12 -12.66
CA HIS A 162 -6.04 31.88 -11.68
C HIS A 162 -6.85 30.97 -10.74
N ARG A 163 -7.01 29.67 -11.07
CA ARG A 163 -7.60 28.64 -10.21
C ARG A 163 -6.66 28.18 -9.10
N GLN A 164 -5.37 28.53 -9.15
CA GLN A 164 -4.40 28.29 -8.07
C GLN A 164 -4.36 26.81 -7.63
N GLY A 165 -4.33 25.90 -8.61
CA GLY A 165 -4.23 24.45 -8.41
C GLY A 165 -5.54 23.77 -7.97
N PHE A 166 -6.69 24.42 -8.16
CA PHE A 166 -8.00 23.77 -8.08
C PHE A 166 -8.50 23.33 -9.45
N GLY A 167 -9.31 22.28 -9.50
CA GLY A 167 -10.01 21.85 -10.73
C GLY A 167 -11.34 21.17 -10.45
N TRP A 168 -11.92 20.49 -11.44
CA TRP A 168 -13.23 19.82 -11.38
C TRP A 168 -14.40 20.81 -11.14
N LEU A 169 -15.25 20.55 -10.14
CA LEU A 169 -16.32 21.49 -9.79
C LEU A 169 -15.73 22.75 -9.15
N THR A 170 -15.80 23.87 -9.87
CA THR A 170 -15.38 25.21 -9.40
C THR A 170 -16.43 26.29 -9.64
N ASP A 171 -17.61 25.94 -10.17
CA ASP A 171 -18.74 26.85 -10.38
C ASP A 171 -19.47 27.12 -9.05
N GLU A 172 -19.48 28.39 -8.62
CA GLU A 172 -20.11 28.81 -7.37
C GLU A 172 -21.64 28.63 -7.38
N ALA A 173 -22.30 28.80 -8.52
CA ALA A 173 -23.75 28.65 -8.63
C ALA A 173 -24.16 27.18 -8.46
N GLU A 174 -23.45 26.27 -9.09
CA GLU A 174 -23.66 24.81 -8.93
C GLU A 174 -23.40 24.38 -7.47
N ILE A 175 -22.31 24.88 -6.86
CA ILE A 175 -21.98 24.60 -5.45
C ILE A 175 -23.05 25.15 -4.50
N ALA A 176 -23.55 26.36 -4.76
CA ALA A 176 -24.62 26.98 -3.98
C ALA A 176 -25.95 26.21 -4.11
N ALA A 177 -26.25 25.71 -5.31
CA ALA A 177 -27.42 24.86 -5.57
C ALA A 177 -27.30 23.47 -4.93
N GLY A 178 -26.08 23.04 -4.56
CA GLY A 178 -25.83 21.73 -3.98
C GLY A 178 -25.56 20.63 -5.01
N ASN A 179 -25.30 21.00 -6.26
CA ASN A 179 -24.98 20.10 -7.37
C ASN A 179 -23.53 19.61 -7.32
N ILE A 180 -23.12 19.12 -6.15
CA ILE A 180 -21.76 18.62 -5.93
C ILE A 180 -21.62 17.24 -6.58
N THR A 181 -20.69 17.13 -7.53
CA THR A 181 -20.33 15.85 -8.16
C THR A 181 -18.82 15.61 -8.07
N THR A 182 -18.45 14.37 -7.77
CA THR A 182 -17.07 13.90 -7.67
C THR A 182 -16.87 12.60 -8.43
N SER A 183 -17.56 11.53 -8.02
CA SER A 183 -17.51 10.22 -8.69
C SER A 183 -18.67 10.02 -9.67
N GLY A 184 -19.73 10.83 -9.56
CA GLY A 184 -20.99 10.60 -10.28
C GLY A 184 -21.96 9.73 -9.51
N LEU A 185 -21.51 8.95 -8.52
CA LEU A 185 -22.38 8.20 -7.59
C LEU A 185 -22.92 9.15 -6.51
N GLU A 186 -24.14 8.93 -6.03
CA GLU A 186 -24.80 9.85 -5.08
C GLU A 186 -25.46 9.12 -3.92
N GLY A 187 -25.12 9.53 -2.70
CA GLY A 187 -25.77 9.06 -1.47
C GLY A 187 -24.79 8.56 -0.41
N ALA A 188 -25.28 8.42 0.81
CA ALA A 188 -24.54 7.85 1.93
C ALA A 188 -24.78 6.34 2.01
N TRP A 189 -23.80 5.59 2.52
CA TRP A 189 -23.94 4.15 2.74
C TRP A 189 -24.70 3.81 4.03
N SER A 190 -24.66 4.71 5.02
CA SER A 190 -25.30 4.53 6.32
C SER A 190 -26.25 5.68 6.66
N ASN A 191 -27.14 5.44 7.63
CA ASN A 191 -28.03 6.47 8.19
C ASN A 191 -27.32 7.40 9.20
N ASN A 192 -26.07 7.10 9.56
CA ASN A 192 -25.23 7.85 10.50
C ASN A 192 -23.85 8.19 9.88
N PRO A 193 -23.79 8.96 8.78
CA PRO A 193 -22.58 9.12 7.97
C PRO A 193 -21.41 9.85 8.67
N THR A 194 -21.64 10.46 9.84
CA THR A 194 -20.60 11.19 10.59
C THR A 194 -20.33 10.58 11.96
N SER A 195 -20.62 9.29 12.12
CA SER A 195 -20.37 8.55 13.36
C SER A 195 -20.07 7.10 13.05
N TRP A 196 -19.06 6.54 13.71
CA TRP A 196 -18.78 5.11 13.60
C TRP A 196 -19.98 4.33 14.12
N SER A 197 -20.42 3.40 13.29
CA SER A 197 -21.54 2.51 13.58
C SER A 197 -21.40 1.27 12.73
N HIS A 198 -22.05 0.18 13.16
CA HIS A 198 -22.13 -1.05 12.39
C HIS A 198 -23.31 -1.03 11.39
N ASP A 199 -23.82 0.17 11.07
CA ASP A 199 -24.98 0.37 10.21
C ASP A 199 -24.71 -0.03 8.76
N TYR A 200 -23.47 0.07 8.28
CA TYR A 200 -23.08 -0.36 6.92
C TYR A 200 -23.49 -1.82 6.66
N PHE A 201 -23.01 -2.77 7.47
CA PHE A 201 -23.36 -4.18 7.29
C PHE A 201 -24.80 -4.46 7.66
N ARG A 202 -25.33 -3.81 8.69
CA ARG A 202 -26.74 -3.96 9.08
C ARG A 202 -27.65 -3.63 7.89
N ILE A 203 -27.42 -2.50 7.21
CA ILE A 203 -28.20 -2.07 6.04
C ILE A 203 -27.94 -3.01 4.85
N LEU A 204 -26.68 -3.34 4.56
CA LEU A 204 -26.31 -4.22 3.44
C LEU A 204 -27.02 -5.58 3.50
N PHE A 205 -27.15 -6.17 4.70
CA PHE A 205 -27.78 -7.48 4.87
C PHE A 205 -29.27 -7.44 5.24
N LYS A 206 -29.81 -6.31 5.70
CA LYS A 206 -31.24 -6.18 6.04
C LYS A 206 -32.14 -6.13 4.79
N TYR A 207 -31.66 -5.51 3.71
CA TYR A 207 -32.49 -5.21 2.54
C TYR A 207 -32.08 -6.00 1.31
N ASP A 208 -33.04 -6.22 0.41
CA ASP A 208 -32.73 -6.43 -1.01
C ASP A 208 -32.48 -5.08 -1.69
N PHE A 209 -31.69 -5.09 -2.76
CA PHE A 209 -31.25 -3.89 -3.46
C PHE A 209 -31.68 -3.93 -4.92
N GLU A 210 -32.06 -2.78 -5.46
CA GLU A 210 -32.30 -2.59 -6.89
C GLU A 210 -31.23 -1.69 -7.51
N LEU A 211 -30.86 -2.00 -8.75
CA LEU A 211 -29.95 -1.19 -9.55
C LEU A 211 -30.70 0.04 -10.07
N VAL A 212 -30.14 1.22 -9.81
CA VAL A 212 -30.67 2.53 -10.20
C VAL A 212 -29.55 3.38 -10.80
N HIS A 213 -29.92 4.52 -11.37
CA HIS A 213 -28.96 5.53 -11.80
C HIS A 213 -28.99 6.72 -10.84
N SER A 214 -27.81 7.24 -10.51
CA SER A 214 -27.67 8.49 -9.75
C SER A 214 -28.23 9.68 -10.56
N PRO A 215 -28.41 10.86 -9.94
CA PRO A 215 -28.75 12.08 -10.66
C PRO A 215 -27.74 12.47 -11.76
N ALA A 216 -26.47 12.07 -11.60
CA ALA A 216 -25.43 12.24 -12.61
C ALA A 216 -25.37 11.11 -13.66
N GLY A 217 -26.20 10.07 -13.53
CA GLY A 217 -26.29 8.96 -14.47
C GLY A 217 -25.36 7.78 -14.19
N ALA A 218 -24.68 7.72 -13.05
CA ALA A 218 -23.85 6.57 -12.67
C ALA A 218 -24.71 5.43 -12.13
N GLN A 219 -24.32 4.19 -12.39
CA GLN A 219 -25.00 2.99 -11.89
C GLN A 219 -24.68 2.75 -10.42
N GLN A 220 -25.72 2.59 -9.61
CA GLN A 220 -25.59 2.32 -8.18
C GLN A 220 -26.77 1.50 -7.66
N TRP A 221 -26.66 1.01 -6.43
CA TRP A 221 -27.67 0.17 -5.80
C TRP A 221 -28.35 0.94 -4.67
N THR A 222 -29.67 0.80 -4.53
CA THR A 222 -30.42 1.38 -3.42
C THR A 222 -31.31 0.31 -2.75
N PRO A 223 -31.52 0.36 -1.43
CA PRO A 223 -32.42 -0.57 -0.76
C PRO A 223 -33.84 -0.48 -1.31
N ILE A 224 -34.48 -1.62 -1.52
CA ILE A 224 -35.90 -1.69 -1.89
C ILE A 224 -36.75 -1.46 -0.64
N ASN A 225 -37.63 -0.46 -0.68
CA ASN A 225 -38.55 -0.09 0.41
C ASN A 225 -37.85 0.06 1.80
N PRO A 226 -36.85 0.96 1.93
CA PRO A 226 -36.14 1.11 3.20
C PRO A 226 -37.06 1.65 4.31
N ASP A 227 -36.84 1.18 5.54
CA ASP A 227 -37.49 1.79 6.70
C ASP A 227 -37.05 3.25 6.83
N PRO A 228 -37.95 4.18 7.23
CA PRO A 228 -37.59 5.60 7.40
C PRO A 228 -36.41 5.84 8.36
N ALA A 229 -36.17 4.95 9.32
CA ALA A 229 -35.06 5.04 10.27
C ALA A 229 -33.69 4.72 9.64
N ASP A 230 -33.68 4.01 8.51
CA ASP A 230 -32.47 3.61 7.77
C ASP A 230 -32.16 4.55 6.60
N MET A 231 -32.99 5.58 6.40
CA MET A 231 -32.69 6.65 5.45
C MET A 231 -31.64 7.60 6.02
N ALA A 232 -30.70 8.01 5.18
CA ALA A 232 -29.66 8.95 5.54
C ALA A 232 -30.21 10.39 5.68
N PRO A 233 -29.61 11.22 6.55
CA PRO A 233 -29.84 12.66 6.49
C PRO A 233 -29.28 13.24 5.18
N ASP A 234 -29.98 14.20 4.58
CA ASP A 234 -29.42 14.99 3.49
C ASP A 234 -28.25 15.84 4.02
N ALA A 235 -27.18 15.94 3.22
CA ALA A 235 -25.95 16.60 3.64
C ALA A 235 -26.08 18.13 3.79
N ARG A 236 -27.13 18.74 3.22
CA ARG A 236 -27.38 20.19 3.27
C ARG A 236 -28.65 20.54 4.03
N ASP A 237 -29.64 19.66 4.05
CA ASP A 237 -30.89 19.85 4.81
C ASP A 237 -31.07 18.76 5.88
N PRO A 238 -30.80 19.05 7.16
CA PRO A 238 -30.92 18.06 8.23
C PRO A 238 -32.35 17.55 8.47
N ASN A 239 -33.38 18.22 7.93
CA ASN A 239 -34.77 17.79 8.03
C ASN A 239 -35.20 16.85 6.90
N LYS A 240 -34.38 16.73 5.86
CA LYS A 240 -34.64 15.86 4.71
C LYS A 240 -33.94 14.53 4.91
N ARG A 241 -34.67 13.45 4.60
CA ARG A 241 -34.14 12.09 4.56
C ARG A 241 -34.06 11.62 3.11
N VAL A 242 -32.98 10.94 2.78
CA VAL A 242 -32.71 10.38 1.45
C VAL A 242 -32.37 8.88 1.56
N PRO A 243 -32.68 8.07 0.55
CA PRO A 243 -32.25 6.67 0.53
C PRO A 243 -30.73 6.54 0.69
N THR A 244 -30.28 5.47 1.33
CA THR A 244 -28.88 5.06 1.29
C THR A 244 -28.54 4.43 -0.06
N MET A 245 -27.24 4.30 -0.33
CA MET A 245 -26.73 3.71 -1.56
C MET A 245 -25.62 2.69 -1.28
N MET A 246 -25.41 1.79 -2.23
CA MET A 246 -24.26 0.88 -2.30
C MET A 246 -23.67 0.95 -3.71
N THR A 247 -22.36 0.86 -3.83
CA THR A 247 -21.66 0.67 -5.11
C THR A 247 -21.71 -0.80 -5.53
N THR A 248 -21.34 -1.12 -6.78
CA THR A 248 -21.21 -2.53 -7.20
C THR A 248 -20.12 -3.24 -6.38
N ALA A 249 -19.06 -2.53 -5.99
CA ALA A 249 -18.01 -3.03 -5.09
C ALA A 249 -18.53 -3.29 -3.66
N ASP A 250 -19.47 -2.50 -3.16
CA ASP A 250 -20.14 -2.78 -1.87
C ASP A 250 -21.00 -4.05 -1.97
N MET A 251 -21.73 -4.20 -3.07
CA MET A 251 -22.54 -5.40 -3.32
C MET A 251 -21.69 -6.68 -3.41
N ALA A 252 -20.43 -6.58 -3.85
CA ALA A 252 -19.49 -7.69 -3.86
C ALA A 252 -19.33 -8.29 -2.45
N LEU A 253 -19.32 -7.47 -1.40
CA LEU A 253 -19.17 -7.94 -0.01
C LEU A 253 -20.34 -8.78 0.49
N LYS A 254 -21.51 -8.66 -0.16
CA LYS A 254 -22.73 -9.42 0.11
C LYS A 254 -22.88 -10.64 -0.80
N MET A 255 -22.41 -10.54 -2.04
CA MET A 255 -22.71 -11.52 -3.10
C MET A 255 -21.57 -12.52 -3.33
N ASP A 256 -20.30 -12.13 -3.19
CA ASP A 256 -19.18 -13.05 -3.28
C ASP A 256 -19.18 -14.03 -2.08
N PRO A 257 -19.10 -15.36 -2.29
CA PRO A 257 -19.22 -16.33 -1.20
C PRO A 257 -18.18 -16.20 -0.09
N ASP A 258 -16.96 -15.74 -0.39
CA ASP A 258 -15.89 -15.68 0.58
C ASP A 258 -15.89 -14.34 1.32
N TYR A 259 -16.12 -13.23 0.62
CA TYR A 259 -16.37 -11.95 1.28
C TYR A 259 -17.63 -11.98 2.13
N ARG A 260 -18.70 -12.62 1.65
CA ARG A 260 -19.95 -12.75 2.41
C ARG A 260 -19.74 -13.43 3.76
N LYS A 261 -18.94 -14.51 3.83
CA LYS A 261 -18.64 -15.18 5.11
C LYS A 261 -17.97 -14.24 6.11
N ILE A 262 -17.04 -13.40 5.64
CA ILE A 262 -16.35 -12.41 6.46
C ILE A 262 -17.34 -11.32 6.89
N SER A 263 -18.11 -10.79 5.95
CA SER A 263 -19.11 -9.74 6.19
C SER A 263 -20.21 -10.17 7.17
N GLU A 264 -20.75 -11.38 7.03
CA GLU A 264 -21.76 -11.94 7.95
C GLU A 264 -21.16 -12.18 9.35
N ARG A 265 -19.89 -12.58 9.44
CA ARG A 265 -19.19 -12.66 10.73
C ARG A 265 -19.02 -11.29 11.36
N PHE A 266 -18.58 -10.27 10.63
CA PHE A 266 -18.48 -8.90 11.13
C PHE A 266 -19.83 -8.30 11.51
N LEU A 267 -20.91 -8.65 10.81
CA LEU A 267 -22.27 -8.28 11.21
C LEU A 267 -22.69 -8.95 12.54
N ALA A 268 -22.36 -10.22 12.73
CA ALA A 268 -22.69 -10.95 13.96
C ALA A 268 -21.79 -10.58 15.15
N HIS A 269 -20.56 -10.15 14.87
CA HIS A 269 -19.49 -9.84 15.81
C HIS A 269 -18.86 -8.47 15.47
N PRO A 270 -19.58 -7.37 15.73
CA PRO A 270 -19.15 -6.01 15.35
C PRO A 270 -17.79 -5.61 15.93
N GLU A 271 -17.42 -6.12 17.10
CA GLU A 271 -16.12 -5.88 17.73
C GLU A 271 -14.95 -6.44 16.89
N GLN A 272 -15.19 -7.46 16.06
CA GLN A 272 -14.16 -7.99 15.15
C GLN A 272 -13.97 -7.06 13.94
N LEU A 273 -15.02 -6.37 13.49
CA LEU A 273 -14.85 -5.31 12.49
C LEU A 273 -14.04 -4.16 13.06
N ASP A 274 -14.30 -3.78 14.32
CA ASP A 274 -13.58 -2.68 14.95
C ASP A 274 -12.06 -2.93 14.98
N ASP A 275 -11.64 -4.12 15.42
CA ASP A 275 -10.21 -4.50 15.46
C ASP A 275 -9.61 -4.67 14.05
N ALA A 276 -10.32 -5.39 13.16
CA ALA A 276 -9.84 -5.63 11.80
C ALA A 276 -9.68 -4.33 11.01
N PHE A 277 -10.66 -3.41 11.10
CA PHE A 277 -10.58 -2.11 10.44
C PHE A 277 -9.45 -1.26 11.01
N ALA A 278 -9.31 -1.17 12.34
CA ALA A 278 -8.24 -0.39 12.96
C ALA A 278 -6.85 -0.87 12.53
N ARG A 279 -6.64 -2.19 12.49
CA ARG A 279 -5.37 -2.81 12.08
C ARG A 279 -5.12 -2.66 10.58
N ALA A 280 -6.13 -2.89 9.75
CA ALA A 280 -6.01 -2.76 8.29
C ALA A 280 -5.81 -1.30 7.87
N TRP A 281 -6.49 -0.35 8.52
CA TRP A 281 -6.27 1.10 8.32
C TRP A 281 -4.84 1.50 8.68
N PHE A 282 -4.33 1.03 9.83
CA PHE A 282 -2.94 1.28 10.20
C PHE A 282 -1.96 0.70 9.18
N LYS A 283 -2.16 -0.55 8.74
CA LYS A 283 -1.34 -1.15 7.67
C LYS A 283 -1.42 -0.34 6.37
N LEU A 284 -2.62 0.00 5.90
CA LEU A 284 -2.83 0.81 4.69
C LEU A 284 -2.02 2.09 4.73
N CYS A 285 -2.08 2.78 5.86
CA CYS A 285 -1.47 4.08 6.08
C CYS A 285 -0.01 4.01 6.57
N HIS A 286 0.64 2.84 6.62
CA HIS A 286 2.05 2.68 7.08
C HIS A 286 2.86 1.62 6.31
N ARG A 287 2.24 0.86 5.39
CA ARG A 287 2.89 -0.21 4.60
C ARG A 287 4.10 0.23 3.78
N ASP A 288 4.18 1.52 3.45
CA ASP A 288 5.25 2.15 2.67
C ASP A 288 6.37 2.76 3.54
N MET A 289 6.23 2.73 4.87
CA MET A 289 7.23 3.32 5.78
C MET A 289 8.37 2.36 6.12
N GLY A 290 8.34 1.12 5.65
CA GLY A 290 9.34 0.11 5.96
C GLY A 290 9.49 -0.18 7.45
N PRO A 291 10.71 -0.43 7.95
CA PRO A 291 10.94 -0.88 9.32
C PRO A 291 10.40 0.09 10.38
N LYS A 292 9.78 -0.47 11.43
CA LYS A 292 9.16 0.27 12.55
C LYS A 292 10.07 1.33 13.21
N VAL A 293 11.40 1.16 13.15
CA VAL A 293 12.37 2.15 13.67
C VAL A 293 12.27 3.52 12.97
N ARG A 294 11.67 3.59 11.78
CA ARG A 294 11.42 4.85 11.07
C ARG A 294 10.21 5.62 11.60
N TYR A 295 9.38 4.98 12.42
CA TYR A 295 8.12 5.55 12.87
C TYR A 295 8.38 6.48 14.05
N MET A 296 7.81 7.68 14.00
CA MET A 296 8.04 8.74 14.98
C MET A 296 6.74 9.14 15.67
N GLY A 297 6.86 9.62 16.91
CA GLY A 297 5.74 10.18 17.67
C GLY A 297 5.23 9.28 18.79
N PRO A 298 4.36 9.80 19.65
CA PRO A 298 3.92 9.13 20.87
C PRO A 298 2.86 8.04 20.64
N GLU A 299 2.25 8.00 19.46
CA GLU A 299 1.12 7.11 19.12
C GLU A 299 1.55 5.87 18.33
N VAL A 300 2.86 5.64 18.18
CA VAL A 300 3.38 4.43 17.54
C VAL A 300 2.97 3.22 18.39
N PRO A 301 2.22 2.25 17.83
CA PRO A 301 1.77 1.08 18.59
C PRO A 301 2.95 0.32 19.19
N GLN A 302 2.79 -0.17 20.42
CA GLN A 302 3.83 -1.00 21.06
C GLN A 302 3.93 -2.37 20.38
N GLU A 303 2.80 -2.94 19.94
CA GLU A 303 2.75 -4.18 19.16
C GLU A 303 3.55 -4.03 17.86
N THR A 304 4.31 -5.06 17.51
CA THR A 304 5.07 -5.13 16.26
C THR A 304 4.35 -6.10 15.34
N LEU A 305 4.05 -5.66 14.12
CA LEU A 305 3.23 -6.40 13.18
C LEU A 305 4.12 -7.09 12.14
N ILE A 306 3.73 -8.29 11.72
CA ILE A 306 4.56 -9.12 10.82
C ILE A 306 4.88 -8.43 9.49
N TRP A 307 3.94 -7.65 8.94
CA TRP A 307 4.13 -6.93 7.66
C TRP A 307 5.17 -5.80 7.75
N GLN A 308 5.63 -5.43 8.96
CA GLN A 308 6.72 -4.46 9.17
C GLN A 308 8.11 -5.08 8.99
N ASP A 309 8.18 -6.35 8.57
CA ASP A 309 9.41 -7.14 8.41
C ASP A 309 10.33 -7.06 9.64
N PRO A 310 9.84 -7.33 10.86
CA PRO A 310 10.56 -7.03 12.10
C PRO A 310 11.91 -7.73 12.18
N VAL A 311 12.90 -7.07 12.79
CA VAL A 311 14.23 -7.65 13.01
C VAL A 311 14.57 -7.53 14.49
N PRO A 312 14.92 -8.63 15.18
CA PRO A 312 15.47 -8.56 16.53
C PRO A 312 16.67 -7.62 16.60
N ALA A 313 16.84 -6.88 17.70
CA ALA A 313 17.98 -5.96 17.82
C ALA A 313 19.31 -6.72 17.79
N GLY A 314 20.23 -6.29 16.91
CA GLY A 314 21.61 -6.79 16.88
C GLY A 314 22.50 -6.10 17.90
N THR A 315 23.72 -6.63 18.09
CA THR A 315 24.76 -6.00 18.90
C THR A 315 25.90 -5.55 17.98
N ALA A 316 26.34 -4.30 18.12
CA ALA A 316 27.48 -3.80 17.36
C ALA A 316 28.77 -4.50 17.82
N PRO A 317 29.56 -5.08 16.91
CA PRO A 317 30.79 -5.75 17.28
C PRO A 317 31.90 -4.77 17.61
N SER A 318 32.86 -5.23 18.41
CA SER A 318 34.09 -4.48 18.67
C SER A 318 35.05 -4.53 17.47
N ASP A 319 35.97 -3.57 17.39
CA ASP A 319 36.99 -3.51 16.33
C ASP A 319 37.85 -4.79 16.25
N SER A 320 38.08 -5.44 17.39
CA SER A 320 38.85 -6.68 17.43
C SER A 320 38.07 -7.87 16.87
N GLU A 321 36.75 -7.94 17.11
CA GLU A 321 35.88 -8.95 16.50
C GLU A 321 35.79 -8.76 14.99
N VAL A 322 35.70 -7.51 14.54
CA VAL A 322 35.72 -7.13 13.13
C VAL A 322 37.03 -7.58 12.48
N ALA A 323 38.18 -7.19 13.04
CA ALA A 323 39.49 -7.54 12.50
C ALA A 323 39.74 -9.07 12.48
N ARG A 324 39.36 -9.76 13.56
CA ARG A 324 39.44 -11.23 13.66
C ARG A 324 38.63 -11.90 12.54
N PHE A 325 37.38 -11.48 12.36
CA PHE A 325 36.51 -12.10 11.37
C PHE A 325 36.99 -11.84 9.95
N LYS A 326 37.41 -10.61 9.61
CA LYS A 326 37.99 -10.30 8.29
C LYS A 326 39.18 -11.21 7.97
N ALA A 327 40.10 -11.38 8.93
CA ALA A 327 41.26 -12.26 8.74
C ALA A 327 40.84 -13.73 8.55
N ALA A 328 39.89 -14.22 9.36
CA ALA A 328 39.42 -15.59 9.28
C ALA A 328 38.70 -15.88 7.95
N ILE A 329 37.80 -15.00 7.52
CA ILE A 329 36.98 -15.25 6.32
C ILE A 329 37.82 -15.17 5.04
N LEU A 330 38.81 -14.28 4.97
CA LEU A 330 39.76 -14.21 3.85
C LEU A 330 40.70 -15.44 3.79
N GLY A 331 40.90 -16.12 4.92
CA GLY A 331 41.66 -17.37 5.02
C GLY A 331 40.82 -18.65 4.85
N SER A 332 39.51 -18.54 4.67
CA SER A 332 38.57 -19.68 4.66
C SER A 332 38.60 -20.51 3.37
N GLY A 333 39.22 -19.99 2.30
CA GLY A 333 39.21 -20.59 0.96
C GLY A 333 38.04 -20.16 0.08
N LEU A 334 37.12 -19.32 0.58
CA LEU A 334 36.15 -18.61 -0.25
C LEU A 334 36.84 -17.58 -1.15
N THR A 335 36.33 -17.46 -2.37
CA THR A 335 36.81 -16.49 -3.35
C THR A 335 36.26 -15.08 -3.06
N ILE A 336 36.93 -14.07 -3.62
CA ILE A 336 36.43 -12.69 -3.58
C ILE A 336 35.02 -12.60 -4.17
N ALA A 337 34.77 -13.30 -5.30
CA ALA A 337 33.49 -13.27 -6.00
C ALA A 337 32.35 -13.84 -5.14
N GLU A 338 32.57 -15.00 -4.51
CA GLU A 338 31.58 -15.63 -3.61
C GLU A 338 31.19 -14.70 -2.45
N LEU A 339 32.17 -14.06 -1.80
CA LEU A 339 31.93 -13.16 -0.69
C LEU A 339 31.19 -11.88 -1.09
N VAL A 340 31.60 -11.26 -2.21
CA VAL A 340 30.95 -10.06 -2.74
C VAL A 340 29.51 -10.38 -3.17
N LYS A 341 29.29 -11.50 -3.85
CA LYS A 341 27.97 -11.90 -4.34
C LYS A 341 27.01 -12.24 -3.21
N ALA A 342 27.43 -12.94 -2.16
CA ALA A 342 26.59 -13.20 -1.00
C ALA A 342 26.21 -11.91 -0.26
N ALA A 343 27.16 -10.97 -0.10
CA ALA A 343 26.88 -9.67 0.49
C ALA A 343 25.93 -8.83 -0.38
N TRP A 344 26.11 -8.85 -1.70
CA TRP A 344 25.22 -8.19 -2.66
C TRP A 344 23.81 -8.78 -2.61
N ALA A 345 23.67 -10.11 -2.72
CA ALA A 345 22.38 -10.80 -2.66
C ALA A 345 21.59 -10.47 -1.39
N SER A 346 22.28 -10.29 -0.25
CA SER A 346 21.65 -9.87 0.99
C SER A 346 21.21 -8.39 0.97
N ALA A 347 22.07 -7.50 0.49
CA ALA A 347 21.83 -6.06 0.55
C ALA A 347 20.93 -5.50 -0.57
N SER A 348 20.99 -6.07 -1.77
CA SER A 348 20.36 -5.51 -2.98
C SER A 348 18.85 -5.72 -3.07
N THR A 349 18.26 -6.46 -2.13
CA THR A 349 16.80 -6.57 -1.99
C THR A 349 16.16 -5.29 -1.46
N TYR A 350 16.96 -4.35 -0.94
CA TYR A 350 16.44 -3.07 -0.48
C TYR A 350 15.86 -2.28 -1.66
N ARG A 351 14.65 -1.74 -1.48
CA ARG A 351 14.06 -0.77 -2.41
C ARG A 351 13.61 0.47 -1.66
N ASN A 352 13.88 1.64 -2.24
CA ASN A 352 13.54 2.92 -1.60
C ASN A 352 12.06 3.28 -1.69
N SER A 353 11.27 2.59 -2.53
CA SER A 353 9.85 2.87 -2.75
C SER A 353 8.99 2.60 -1.51
N ASP A 354 9.30 1.55 -0.75
CA ASP A 354 8.60 1.21 0.51
C ASP A 354 9.56 0.87 1.66
N HIS A 355 10.87 1.05 1.44
CA HIS A 355 11.94 0.80 2.38
C HIS A 355 12.01 -0.65 2.90
N ARG A 356 11.45 -1.61 2.16
CA ARG A 356 11.58 -3.05 2.47
C ARG A 356 12.88 -3.63 1.93
N GLY A 357 13.21 -4.83 2.40
CA GLY A 357 14.43 -5.56 2.03
C GLY A 357 15.70 -5.06 2.69
N GLY A 358 16.84 -5.47 2.13
CA GLY A 358 18.18 -5.15 2.62
C GLY A 358 18.77 -6.22 3.55
N ALA A 359 20.04 -6.01 3.93
CA ALA A 359 20.82 -7.03 4.63
C ALA A 359 20.48 -7.23 6.11
N ASN A 360 19.75 -6.30 6.74
CA ASN A 360 19.36 -6.45 8.14
C ASN A 360 18.33 -7.58 8.29
N GLY A 361 18.51 -8.44 9.30
CA GLY A 361 17.74 -9.67 9.46
C GLY A 361 18.36 -10.89 8.80
N ALA A 362 19.36 -10.72 7.91
CA ALA A 362 19.96 -11.80 7.13
C ALA A 362 18.93 -12.74 6.49
N ARG A 363 17.84 -12.16 5.96
CA ARG A 363 16.74 -12.92 5.35
C ARG A 363 17.15 -13.67 4.09
N VAL A 364 18.31 -13.36 3.51
CA VAL A 364 18.93 -14.12 2.42
C VAL A 364 19.12 -15.61 2.76
N ARG A 365 19.17 -15.98 4.05
CA ARG A 365 19.26 -17.38 4.51
C ARG A 365 17.90 -18.06 4.75
N LEU A 366 16.80 -17.33 4.61
CA LEU A 366 15.44 -17.79 4.91
C LEU A 366 14.62 -17.87 3.61
N ALA A 367 13.54 -18.64 3.63
CA ALA A 367 12.56 -18.64 2.56
C ALA A 367 11.88 -17.26 2.42
N PRO A 368 11.65 -16.78 1.19
CA PRO A 368 11.98 -17.42 -0.09
C PRO A 368 13.38 -17.08 -0.63
N GLN A 369 14.12 -16.16 -0.01
CA GLN A 369 15.34 -15.58 -0.58
C GLN A 369 16.48 -16.60 -0.78
N ASN A 370 16.56 -17.61 0.08
CA ASN A 370 17.56 -18.68 0.00
C ASN A 370 17.39 -19.55 -1.26
N ASP A 371 16.19 -19.58 -1.85
CA ASP A 371 15.85 -20.42 -3.01
C ASP A 371 15.71 -19.60 -4.31
N TRP A 372 15.92 -18.29 -4.27
CA TRP A 372 15.86 -17.45 -5.47
C TRP A 372 16.98 -17.79 -6.45
N ALA A 373 16.62 -18.00 -7.72
CA ALA A 373 17.58 -18.32 -8.78
C ALA A 373 18.66 -17.24 -8.92
N ALA A 374 18.30 -15.96 -8.75
CA ALA A 374 19.25 -14.83 -8.78
C ALA A 374 20.36 -14.92 -7.71
N ASN A 375 20.11 -15.67 -6.63
CA ASN A 375 21.03 -15.80 -5.50
C ASN A 375 21.92 -17.04 -5.58
N ASP A 376 21.78 -17.88 -6.61
CA ASP A 376 22.51 -19.15 -6.77
C ASP A 376 22.50 -20.01 -5.50
N PRO A 377 21.37 -20.66 -5.17
CA PRO A 377 21.11 -21.26 -3.85
C PRO A 377 22.23 -22.18 -3.33
N ASP A 378 22.82 -23.00 -4.19
CA ASP A 378 23.91 -23.91 -3.80
C ASP A 378 25.19 -23.17 -3.38
N GLU A 379 25.57 -22.14 -4.14
CA GLU A 379 26.75 -21.31 -3.83
C GLU A 379 26.49 -20.48 -2.57
N LEU A 380 25.31 -19.87 -2.48
CA LEU A 380 24.90 -19.11 -1.31
C LEU A 380 24.91 -19.98 -0.04
N ALA A 381 24.33 -21.18 -0.08
CA ALA A 381 24.30 -22.09 1.06
C ALA A 381 25.72 -22.47 1.53
N LYS A 382 26.62 -22.76 0.58
CA LYS A 382 28.04 -23.01 0.89
C LYS A 382 28.69 -21.81 1.59
N VAL A 383 28.53 -20.60 1.03
CA VAL A 383 29.14 -19.38 1.56
C VAL A 383 28.60 -19.06 2.96
N LEU A 384 27.29 -19.13 3.15
CA LEU A 384 26.64 -18.90 4.44
C LEU A 384 27.09 -19.90 5.50
N GLY A 385 27.26 -21.19 5.14
CA GLY A 385 27.79 -22.20 6.05
C GLY A 385 29.22 -21.91 6.52
N VAL A 386 30.09 -21.45 5.62
CA VAL A 386 31.46 -21.04 5.99
C VAL A 386 31.46 -19.77 6.83
N ILE A 387 30.62 -18.78 6.49
CA ILE A 387 30.44 -17.57 7.31
C ILE A 387 29.99 -17.95 8.72
N ASP A 388 29.00 -18.83 8.86
CA ASP A 388 28.50 -19.28 10.17
C ASP A 388 29.60 -19.93 11.02
N ALA A 389 30.45 -20.75 10.41
CA ALA A 389 31.57 -21.40 11.10
C ALA A 389 32.64 -20.42 11.61
N HIS A 390 32.76 -19.22 11.02
CA HIS A 390 33.81 -18.25 11.35
C HIS A 390 33.32 -17.01 12.10
N ARG A 391 32.02 -16.69 12.03
CA ARG A 391 31.45 -15.43 12.54
C ARG A 391 31.61 -15.25 14.04
N GLY A 392 31.61 -16.32 14.83
CA GLY A 392 31.68 -16.26 16.29
C GLY A 392 30.43 -15.58 16.85
N SER A 393 30.60 -14.49 17.59
CA SER A 393 29.54 -13.68 18.21
C SER A 393 28.81 -12.74 17.26
N LEU A 394 29.34 -12.48 16.06
CA LEU A 394 28.69 -11.62 15.07
C LEU A 394 27.32 -12.19 14.69
N SER A 395 26.32 -11.32 14.49
CA SER A 395 25.10 -11.73 13.81
C SER A 395 25.43 -12.20 12.39
N MET A 396 24.62 -13.11 11.86
CA MET A 396 24.75 -13.54 10.48
C MET A 396 24.64 -12.34 9.52
N ALA A 397 23.73 -11.41 9.80
CA ALA A 397 23.55 -10.19 9.00
C ALA A 397 24.82 -9.32 8.92
N ASP A 398 25.48 -9.07 10.06
CA ASP A 398 26.73 -8.33 10.05
C ASP A 398 27.88 -9.13 9.45
N ALA A 399 27.94 -10.44 9.69
CA ALA A 399 28.99 -11.30 9.14
C ALA A 399 28.95 -11.36 7.61
N ILE A 400 27.77 -11.45 7.00
CA ILE A 400 27.60 -11.41 5.53
C ILE A 400 28.14 -10.10 4.95
N VAL A 401 27.70 -8.96 5.48
CA VAL A 401 28.13 -7.64 4.99
C VAL A 401 29.63 -7.44 5.20
N LEU A 402 30.14 -7.81 6.38
CA LEU A 402 31.55 -7.65 6.72
C LEU A 402 32.46 -8.54 5.85
N ALA A 403 32.00 -9.73 5.47
CA ALA A 403 32.72 -10.61 4.56
C ALA A 403 32.83 -10.00 3.16
N GLY A 404 31.75 -9.38 2.66
CA GLY A 404 31.77 -8.60 1.42
C GLY A 404 32.75 -7.43 1.49
N SER A 405 32.71 -6.64 2.56
CA SER A 405 33.66 -5.54 2.77
C SER A 405 35.12 -6.02 2.78
N ALA A 406 35.41 -7.12 3.46
CA ALA A 406 36.76 -7.72 3.49
C ALA A 406 37.22 -8.15 2.08
N ALA A 407 36.31 -8.72 1.29
CA ALA A 407 36.59 -9.14 -0.08
C ALA A 407 36.89 -7.95 -1.00
N VAL A 408 36.16 -6.83 -0.85
CA VAL A 408 36.43 -5.59 -1.59
C VAL A 408 37.78 -4.98 -1.21
N GLU A 409 38.10 -4.90 0.09
CA GLU A 409 39.42 -4.44 0.56
C GLU A 409 40.55 -5.32 0.02
N LYS A 410 40.35 -6.64 0.02
CA LYS A 410 41.31 -7.58 -0.57
C LYS A 410 41.46 -7.34 -2.07
N ALA A 411 40.38 -7.18 -2.82
CA ALA A 411 40.42 -6.94 -4.26
C ALA A 411 41.17 -5.63 -4.59
N ALA A 412 40.90 -4.56 -3.83
CA ALA A 412 41.62 -3.30 -3.96
C ALA A 412 43.13 -3.50 -3.71
N LYS A 413 43.48 -4.21 -2.64
CA LYS A 413 44.87 -4.51 -2.28
C LYS A 413 45.58 -5.34 -3.33
N ASP A 414 44.93 -6.36 -3.88
CA ASP A 414 45.47 -7.19 -4.97
C ASP A 414 45.73 -6.36 -6.24
N ALA A 415 44.97 -5.26 -6.44
CA ALA A 415 45.19 -4.27 -7.51
C ALA A 415 46.20 -3.16 -7.12
N GLY A 416 46.85 -3.26 -5.97
CA GLY A 416 47.84 -2.28 -5.51
C GLY A 416 47.27 -1.02 -4.84
N VAL A 417 45.98 -1.04 -4.46
CA VAL A 417 45.31 0.07 -3.78
C VAL A 417 45.07 -0.29 -2.31
N ASP A 418 45.63 0.49 -1.40
CA ASP A 418 45.33 0.36 0.03
C ASP A 418 44.04 1.12 0.36
N ALA A 419 42.96 0.39 0.60
CA ALA A 419 41.64 0.95 0.87
C ALA A 419 41.01 0.26 2.07
N THR A 420 40.24 1.03 2.85
CA THR A 420 39.40 0.52 3.93
C THR A 420 37.95 0.80 3.60
N VAL A 421 37.11 -0.22 3.70
CA VAL A 421 35.66 -0.11 3.48
C VAL A 421 35.00 0.15 4.84
N PRO A 422 34.28 1.26 5.01
CA PRO A 422 33.55 1.53 6.24
C PRO A 422 32.58 0.40 6.59
N PHE A 423 32.54 0.01 7.86
CA PHE A 423 31.62 -0.99 8.37
C PHE A 423 30.91 -0.44 9.60
N LEU A 424 29.57 -0.44 9.55
CA LEU A 424 28.72 -0.16 10.70
C LEU A 424 27.95 -1.44 11.04
N GLY A 425 28.21 -2.01 12.21
CA GLY A 425 27.52 -3.18 12.72
C GLY A 425 26.29 -2.84 13.57
N GLY A 426 25.66 -3.85 14.13
CA GLY A 426 24.40 -3.77 14.88
C GLY A 426 23.21 -4.38 14.16
N ARG A 427 23.40 -5.04 13.01
CA ARG A 427 22.31 -5.76 12.34
C ARG A 427 21.91 -6.98 13.16
N GLY A 428 20.61 -7.24 13.19
CA GLY A 428 20.05 -8.42 13.84
C GLY A 428 19.80 -9.57 12.86
N ASP A 429 19.46 -10.72 13.42
CA ASP A 429 19.10 -11.93 12.68
C ASP A 429 17.61 -12.21 12.85
N ALA A 430 16.84 -12.10 11.77
CA ALA A 430 15.41 -12.44 11.74
C ALA A 430 15.25 -13.97 11.65
N GLY A 431 14.13 -14.49 12.15
CA GLY A 431 13.69 -15.88 12.02
C GLY A 431 12.49 -16.02 11.08
N GLU A 432 11.96 -17.24 10.95
CA GLU A 432 10.74 -17.53 10.18
C GLU A 432 9.53 -16.81 10.79
N GLU A 433 9.45 -16.74 12.13
CA GLU A 433 8.42 -16.01 12.88
C GLU A 433 8.44 -14.50 12.65
N HIS A 434 9.54 -13.98 12.09
CA HIS A 434 9.71 -12.58 11.73
C HIS A 434 9.57 -12.33 10.23
N THR A 435 9.27 -13.37 9.43
CA THR A 435 9.33 -13.32 7.97
C THR A 435 8.07 -13.94 7.37
N ASP A 436 7.15 -13.09 6.90
CA ASP A 436 6.06 -13.53 6.03
C ASP A 436 6.62 -13.82 4.63
N ALA A 437 6.92 -15.08 4.35
CA ALA A 437 7.60 -15.51 3.13
C ALA A 437 6.88 -15.05 1.85
N ALA A 438 5.54 -15.09 1.83
CA ALA A 438 4.75 -14.66 0.66
C ALA A 438 4.92 -13.16 0.42
N SER A 439 4.99 -12.35 1.49
CA SER A 439 5.21 -10.91 1.37
C SER A 439 6.58 -10.54 0.77
N PHE A 440 7.57 -11.44 0.79
CA PHE A 440 8.90 -11.21 0.24
C PHE A 440 9.01 -11.54 -1.25
N GLU A 441 8.05 -12.24 -1.85
CA GLU A 441 8.05 -12.60 -3.26
C GLU A 441 8.22 -11.38 -4.20
N PRO A 442 7.55 -10.22 -3.98
CA PRO A 442 7.76 -9.02 -4.80
C PRO A 442 9.14 -8.36 -4.68
N LEU A 443 10.03 -8.87 -3.81
CA LEU A 443 11.42 -8.44 -3.69
C LEU A 443 12.39 -9.34 -4.46
N GLU A 444 11.92 -10.45 -5.05
CA GLU A 444 12.74 -11.26 -5.94
C GLU A 444 13.12 -10.40 -7.17
N PRO A 445 14.41 -10.22 -7.46
CA PRO A 445 14.81 -9.39 -8.59
C PRO A 445 14.40 -10.09 -9.89
N PHE A 446 13.57 -9.41 -10.68
CA PHE A 446 13.29 -9.85 -12.05
C PHE A 446 14.53 -9.69 -12.94
N ALA A 447 15.24 -8.56 -12.80
CA ALA A 447 16.53 -8.28 -13.39
C ALA A 447 17.46 -7.72 -12.31
N ASP A 448 18.74 -8.05 -12.39
CA ASP A 448 19.80 -7.44 -11.58
C ASP A 448 21.03 -7.21 -12.47
N GLY A 449 21.14 -6.00 -13.00
CA GLY A 449 22.23 -5.60 -13.89
C GLY A 449 23.60 -5.63 -13.23
N PHE A 450 23.67 -5.48 -11.90
CA PHE A 450 24.92 -5.55 -11.15
C PHE A 450 25.46 -6.98 -11.03
N ARG A 451 24.57 -7.98 -11.13
CA ARG A 451 24.91 -9.40 -11.27
C ARG A 451 24.82 -9.91 -12.71
N ASN A 452 24.44 -9.05 -13.66
CA ASN A 452 24.14 -9.43 -15.04
C ASN A 452 23.11 -10.57 -15.13
N TYR A 453 22.07 -10.50 -14.29
CA TYR A 453 21.01 -11.48 -14.18
C TYR A 453 19.71 -10.96 -14.80
N LEU A 454 19.02 -11.84 -15.53
CA LEU A 454 17.67 -11.63 -16.03
C LEU A 454 16.89 -12.93 -15.87
N LYS A 455 15.80 -12.91 -15.09
CA LYS A 455 14.99 -14.10 -14.78
C LYS A 455 14.43 -14.75 -16.04
N THR A 456 13.89 -13.94 -16.94
CA THR A 456 13.41 -14.36 -18.25
C THR A 456 13.32 -13.16 -19.19
N LYS A 457 13.13 -13.40 -20.49
CA LYS A 457 12.93 -12.33 -21.47
C LYS A 457 11.64 -11.57 -21.17
N ALA A 458 11.73 -10.25 -21.05
CA ALA A 458 10.58 -9.36 -20.85
C ALA A 458 10.18 -8.61 -22.13
N SER A 459 8.99 -8.00 -22.07
CA SER A 459 8.45 -7.08 -23.09
C SER A 459 9.11 -5.70 -23.06
N VAL A 460 9.55 -5.26 -21.87
CA VAL A 460 10.29 -4.01 -21.65
C VAL A 460 11.79 -4.24 -21.88
N ARG A 461 12.51 -3.21 -22.33
CA ARG A 461 13.96 -3.32 -22.58
C ARG A 461 14.71 -3.54 -21.26
N THR A 462 15.70 -4.43 -21.24
CA THR A 462 16.42 -4.76 -20.01
C THR A 462 17.04 -3.53 -19.37
N GLU A 463 17.59 -2.61 -20.16
CA GLU A 463 18.17 -1.36 -19.65
C GLU A 463 17.15 -0.41 -19.00
N GLU A 464 15.86 -0.55 -19.28
CA GLU A 464 14.78 0.23 -18.64
C GLU A 464 14.33 -0.41 -17.31
N MET A 465 14.82 -1.61 -16.99
CA MET A 465 14.54 -2.32 -15.72
C MET A 465 15.61 -2.09 -14.64
N LEU A 466 16.70 -1.38 -14.96
CA LEU A 466 17.90 -1.27 -14.12
C LEU A 466 18.02 0.04 -13.36
#